data_AF-A0A235FAU5-F1
#
_entry.id   AF-A0A235FAU5-F1
#
_cell.length_a   1.000
_cell.length_b   1.000
_cell.length_c   1.000
_cell.angle_alpha   90.00
_cell.angle_beta   90.00
_cell.angle_gamma   90.00
#
_symmetry.space_group_name_H-M   'P 1'
#
loop_
_entity.id
_entity.type
_entity.pdbx_description
1 polymer ?
#
loop_
_entity_poly.entity_id
_entity_poly.type
_entity_poly.pdbx_seq_one_letter_code
_entity_poly.pdbx_strand_id
1 'polypeptide(L)'
;MSAKWLDNHIAEIKKCQAQLNEVAEENHVHRISVLSRMLIFIGKVSAELSEEYKKIYARRKQVHAEAYIAATKNKAAEAELAVVQLRLDEAEAYGSMKRWNNAFESTKEEINALKYKVKVNIEDGSNRG
;
A
#
# COMPACT_ATOMS: atom_id res chain seq x y z
N MET A 1 10.63 0.74 12.09
CA MET A 1 9.74 -0.30 12.66
C MET A 1 10.37 -1.66 12.42
N SER A 2 9.95 -2.73 13.11
CA SER A 2 10.55 -4.07 12.89
C SER A 2 9.88 -4.80 11.73
N ALA A 3 10.65 -5.61 10.98
CA ALA A 3 10.11 -6.48 9.93
C ALA A 3 8.93 -7.33 10.41
N LYS A 4 9.01 -7.79 11.67
CA LYS A 4 7.94 -8.52 12.37
C LYS A 4 6.60 -7.77 12.41
N TRP A 5 6.60 -6.43 12.51
CA TRP A 5 5.36 -5.66 12.52
C TRP A 5 4.67 -5.69 11.15
N LEU A 6 5.45 -5.52 10.08
CA LEU A 6 4.96 -5.55 8.70
C LEU A 6 4.42 -6.95 8.36
N ASP A 7 5.17 -7.99 8.70
CA ASP A 7 4.78 -9.39 8.49
C ASP A 7 3.47 -9.73 9.20
N ASN A 8 3.29 -9.25 10.44
CA ASN A 8 2.04 -9.44 11.17
C ASN A 8 0.84 -8.81 10.45
N HIS A 9 0.99 -7.58 9.92
CA HIS A 9 -0.11 -6.91 9.21
C HIS A 9 -0.42 -7.60 7.88
N ILE A 10 0.61 -8.06 7.16
CA ILE A 10 0.43 -8.87 5.94
C ILE A 10 -0.28 -10.18 6.26
N ALA A 11 0.03 -10.83 7.40
CA ALA A 11 -0.66 -12.03 7.84
C ALA A 11 -2.15 -11.77 8.12
N GLU A 12 -2.49 -10.65 8.75
CA GLU A 12 -3.90 -10.27 8.97
C GLU A 12 -4.65 -10.00 7.65
N ILE A 13 -3.98 -9.41 6.65
CA ILE A 13 -4.55 -9.23 5.31
C ILE A 13 -4.86 -10.59 4.67
N LYS A 14 -3.91 -11.53 4.74
CA LYS A 14 -4.11 -12.91 4.24
C LYS A 14 -5.25 -13.63 4.94
N LYS A 15 -5.41 -13.46 6.25
CA LYS A 15 -6.55 -14.01 7.00
C LYS A 15 -7.88 -13.44 6.51
N CYS A 16 -7.95 -12.12 6.27
CA CYS A 16 -9.14 -11.50 5.71
C CYS A 16 -9.47 -12.03 4.31
N GLN A 17 -8.46 -12.23 3.46
CA GLN A 17 -8.64 -12.83 2.13
C GLN A 17 -9.20 -14.26 2.22
N ALA A 18 -8.67 -15.09 3.14
CA ALA A 18 -9.18 -16.44 3.36
C ALA A 18 -10.66 -16.42 3.79
N GLN A 19 -11.01 -15.55 4.74
CA GLN A 19 -12.41 -15.38 5.16
C GLN A 19 -13.31 -14.92 4.02
N LEU A 20 -12.83 -14.01 3.16
CA LEU A 20 -13.61 -13.54 2.03
C LEU A 20 -13.95 -14.66 1.03
N ASN A 21 -13.09 -15.69 0.92
CA ASN A 21 -13.34 -16.87 0.09
C ASN A 21 -14.38 -17.81 0.72
N GLU A 22 -14.56 -17.76 2.03
CA GLU A 22 -15.57 -18.57 2.76
C GLU A 22 -16.94 -17.88 2.79
N VAL A 23 -16.99 -16.55 2.63
CA VAL A 23 -18.23 -15.79 2.60
C VAL A 23 -18.87 -15.92 1.21
N ALA A 24 -20.07 -16.49 1.17
CA ALA A 24 -20.92 -16.59 -0.02
C ALA A 24 -21.02 -15.25 -0.77
N GLU A 25 -20.94 -15.29 -2.10
CA GLU A 25 -20.81 -14.09 -2.93
C GLU A 25 -22.00 -13.13 -2.79
N GLU A 26 -23.19 -13.67 -2.54
CA GLU A 26 -24.45 -12.95 -2.42
C GLU A 26 -24.56 -12.21 -1.08
N ASN A 27 -23.77 -12.62 -0.08
CA ASN A 27 -23.74 -11.98 1.24
C ASN A 27 -22.88 -10.70 1.21
N HIS A 28 -23.32 -9.73 0.41
CA HIS A 28 -22.61 -8.48 0.18
C HIS A 28 -22.28 -7.73 1.49
N VAL A 29 -23.18 -7.74 2.48
CA VAL A 29 -22.97 -7.06 3.76
C VAL A 29 -21.81 -7.67 4.54
N HIS A 30 -21.74 -9.00 4.62
CA HIS A 30 -20.63 -9.67 5.30
C HIS A 30 -19.31 -9.47 4.54
N ARG A 31 -19.33 -9.55 3.21
CA ARG A 31 -18.15 -9.27 2.37
C ARG A 31 -17.64 -7.83 2.59
N ILE A 32 -18.53 -6.84 2.65
CA ILE A 32 -18.18 -5.44 2.97
C ILE A 32 -17.49 -5.35 4.34
N SER A 33 -17.98 -6.07 5.35
CA SER A 33 -17.38 -6.07 6.69
C SER A 33 -15.95 -6.63 6.67
N VAL A 34 -15.73 -7.77 5.99
CA VAL A 34 -14.40 -8.39 5.85
C VAL A 34 -13.45 -7.49 5.08
N LEU A 35 -13.88 -6.95 3.94
CA LEU A 35 -13.08 -6.02 3.13
C LEU A 35 -12.75 -4.74 3.89
N SER A 36 -13.69 -4.20 4.68
CA SER A 36 -13.44 -3.00 5.50
C SER A 36 -12.37 -3.25 6.56
N ARG A 37 -12.36 -4.42 7.20
CA ARG A 37 -11.28 -4.82 8.11
C ARG A 37 -9.96 -4.99 7.38
N MET A 38 -9.97 -5.62 6.20
CA MET A 38 -8.77 -5.76 5.36
C MET A 38 -8.18 -4.41 4.97
N LEU A 39 -9.03 -3.45 4.63
CA LEU A 39 -8.65 -2.09 4.22
C LEU A 39 -7.87 -1.35 5.33
N ILE A 40 -8.20 -1.57 6.61
CA ILE A 40 -7.45 -1.00 7.75
C ILE A 40 -5.99 -1.49 7.73
N PHE A 41 -5.78 -2.79 7.55
CA PHE A 41 -4.43 -3.36 7.54
C PHE A 41 -3.65 -2.95 6.29
N ILE A 42 -4.30 -2.94 5.12
CA ILE A 42 -3.71 -2.42 3.87
C ILE A 42 -3.28 -0.96 4.06
N GLY A 43 -4.13 -0.12 4.66
CA GLY A 43 -3.83 1.29 4.91
C GLY A 43 -2.60 1.47 5.81
N LYS A 44 -2.49 0.68 6.88
CA LYS A 44 -1.31 0.68 7.77
C LYS A 44 -0.02 0.28 7.05
N VAL A 45 -0.08 -0.79 6.25
CA VAL A 45 1.07 -1.25 5.46
C VAL A 45 1.48 -0.19 4.43
N SER A 46 0.50 0.40 3.73
CA SER A 46 0.75 1.43 2.72
C SER A 46 1.39 2.69 3.33
N ALA A 47 0.92 3.11 4.51
CA ALA A 47 1.48 4.25 5.22
C ALA A 47 2.95 4.02 5.60
N GLU A 48 3.28 2.85 6.15
CA GLU A 48 4.66 2.52 6.54
C GLU A 48 5.62 2.51 5.35
N LEU A 49 5.23 1.86 4.25
CA LEU A 49 6.05 1.81 3.05
C LEU A 49 6.18 3.18 2.37
N SER A 50 5.17 4.04 2.51
CA SER A 50 5.25 5.44 2.07
C SER A 50 6.26 6.24 2.90
N GLU A 51 6.32 5.99 4.20
CA GLU A 51 7.31 6.61 5.09
C GLU A 51 8.73 6.11 4.77
N GLU A 52 8.91 4.80 4.60
CA GLU A 52 10.19 4.18 4.23
C GLU A 52 10.74 4.73 2.92
N TYR A 53 9.92 4.77 1.86
CA TYR A 53 10.31 5.38 0.59
C TYR A 53 10.78 6.83 0.76
N LYS A 54 10.06 7.64 1.54
CA LYS A 54 10.44 9.04 1.78
C LYS A 54 11.76 9.17 2.56
N LYS A 55 12.03 8.26 3.50
CA LYS A 55 13.31 8.22 4.23
C LYS A 55 14.47 7.90 3.30
N ILE A 56 14.33 6.90 2.43
CA ILE A 56 15.37 6.52 1.47
C ILE A 56 15.59 7.65 0.46
N TYR A 57 14.53 8.25 -0.06
CA TYR A 57 14.61 9.41 -0.95
C TYR A 57 15.38 10.57 -0.31
N ALA A 58 15.04 10.93 0.93
CA ALA A 58 15.73 12.00 1.66
C ALA A 58 17.21 11.66 1.90
N ARG A 59 17.51 10.41 2.30
CA ARG A 59 18.87 9.95 2.51
C ARG A 59 19.69 10.00 1.22
N ARG A 60 19.12 9.60 0.09
CA ARG A 60 19.78 9.70 -1.22
C ARG A 60 20.14 11.14 -1.55
N LYS A 61 19.21 12.09 -1.36
CA LYS A 61 19.46 13.51 -1.60
C LYS A 61 20.57 14.05 -0.72
N GLN A 62 20.60 13.64 0.55
CA GLN A 62 21.67 14.00 1.48
C GLN A 62 23.02 13.47 1.01
N VAL A 63 23.15 12.17 0.74
CA VAL A 63 24.42 11.53 0.34
C VAL A 63 24.94 12.11 -0.98
N HIS A 64 24.05 12.37 -1.94
CA HIS A 64 24.42 13.04 -3.19
C HIS A 64 25.04 14.41 -2.93
N ALA A 65 24.40 15.24 -2.10
CA ALA A 65 24.89 16.57 -1.78
C ALA A 65 26.23 16.53 -1.01
N GLU A 66 26.36 15.62 -0.04
CA GLU A 66 27.60 15.40 0.72
C GLU A 66 28.76 15.02 -0.21
N ALA A 67 28.54 14.05 -1.12
CA ALA A 67 29.54 13.63 -2.09
C ALA A 67 29.91 14.74 -3.08
N TYR A 68 28.92 15.51 -3.54
CA TYR A 68 29.15 16.65 -4.44
C TYR A 68 30.02 17.74 -3.79
N ILE A 69 29.76 18.05 -2.52
CA ILE A 69 30.52 19.05 -1.76
C ILE A 69 31.95 18.56 -1.51
N ALA A 70 32.12 17.29 -1.14
CA ALA A 70 33.42 16.70 -0.82
C ALA A 70 34.33 16.50 -2.04
N ALA A 71 33.76 16.29 -3.23
CA ALA A 71 34.54 16.03 -4.44
C ALA A 71 35.38 17.25 -4.88
N THR A 72 36.64 17.01 -5.23
CA THR A 72 37.59 18.06 -5.65
C THR A 72 37.55 18.34 -7.16
N LYS A 73 37.24 17.32 -7.97
CA LYS A 73 37.03 17.38 -9.43
C LYS A 73 35.89 16.44 -9.81
N ASN A 74 35.32 16.61 -11.01
CA ASN A 74 34.22 15.77 -11.53
C ASN A 74 33.03 15.60 -10.56
N LYS A 75 32.71 16.66 -9.81
CA LYS A 75 31.78 16.62 -8.66
C LYS A 75 30.45 15.93 -8.95
N ALA A 76 29.86 16.19 -10.11
CA ALA A 76 28.60 15.58 -10.51
C ALA A 76 28.71 14.06 -10.69
N ALA A 77 29.78 13.58 -11.33
CA ALA A 77 29.97 12.15 -11.56
C ALA A 77 30.21 11.40 -10.24
N GLU A 78 31.06 11.95 -9.36
CA GLU A 78 31.33 11.38 -8.03
C GLU A 78 30.04 11.30 -7.19
N ALA A 79 29.24 12.36 -7.18
CA ALA A 79 27.97 12.40 -6.46
C ALA A 79 26.95 11.39 -6.99
N GLU A 80 26.88 11.19 -8.31
CA GLU A 80 25.99 10.22 -8.94
C GLU A 80 26.40 8.78 -8.63
N LEU A 81 27.70 8.48 -8.66
CA LEU A 81 28.24 7.17 -8.30
C LEU A 81 27.96 6.84 -6.83
N ALA A 82 28.10 7.83 -5.94
CA ALA A 82 27.87 7.66 -4.51
C ALA A 82 26.44 7.24 -4.13
N VAL A 83 25.46 7.47 -5.02
CA VAL A 83 24.04 7.20 -4.74
C VAL A 83 23.43 6.07 -5.56
N VAL A 84 24.23 5.33 -6.33
CA VAL A 84 23.72 4.25 -7.20
C VAL A 84 22.90 3.24 -6.41
N GLN A 85 23.44 2.72 -5.29
CA GLN A 85 22.71 1.75 -4.47
C GLN A 85 21.44 2.35 -3.87
N LEU A 86 21.52 3.58 -3.34
CA LEU A 86 20.35 4.27 -2.77
C LEU A 86 19.25 4.50 -3.80
N ARG A 87 19.57 4.63 -5.09
CA ARG A 87 18.56 4.71 -6.16
C ARG A 87 17.86 3.38 -6.40
N LEU A 88 18.58 2.27 -6.32
CA LEU A 88 17.99 0.93 -6.44
C LEU A 88 17.05 0.65 -5.26
N ASP A 89 17.51 0.95 -4.05
CA ASP A 89 16.73 0.80 -2.82
C ASP A 89 15.48 1.70 -2.85
N GLU A 90 15.62 2.94 -3.33
CA GLU A 90 14.49 3.86 -3.51
C GLU A 90 13.46 3.30 -4.51
N ALA A 91 13.92 2.74 -5.63
CA ALA A 91 13.04 2.18 -6.65
C ALA A 91 12.26 0.97 -6.11
N GLU A 92 12.90 0.11 -5.32
CA GLU A 92 12.23 -1.02 -4.66
C GLU A 92 11.18 -0.54 -3.66
N ALA A 93 11.54 0.40 -2.78
CA ALA A 93 10.63 0.98 -1.80
C ALA A 93 9.45 1.68 -2.47
N TYR A 94 9.69 2.42 -3.56
CA TYR A 94 8.64 3.04 -4.36
C TYR A 94 7.69 2.00 -4.96
N GLY A 95 8.22 0.92 -5.53
CA GLY A 95 7.42 -0.17 -6.08
C GLY A 95 6.53 -0.81 -5.01
N SER A 96 7.10 -1.10 -3.84
CA SER A 96 6.37 -1.62 -2.68
C SER A 96 5.26 -0.67 -2.25
N MET A 97 5.58 0.60 -2.02
CA MET A 97 4.61 1.65 -1.68
C MET A 97 3.47 1.73 -2.71
N LYS A 98 3.79 1.69 -4.01
CA LYS A 98 2.77 1.79 -5.07
C LYS A 98 1.84 0.58 -5.10
N ARG A 99 2.37 -0.64 -4.92
CA ARG A 99 1.54 -1.86 -4.86
C ARG A 99 0.48 -1.76 -3.76
N TRP A 100 0.87 -1.32 -2.58
CA TRP A 100 -0.06 -1.25 -1.43
C TRP A 100 -1.03 -0.07 -1.51
N ASN A 101 -0.63 1.06 -2.07
CA ASN A 101 -1.56 2.15 -2.38
C ASN A 101 -2.63 1.71 -3.40
N ASN A 102 -2.21 1.00 -4.45
CA ASN A 102 -3.16 0.48 -5.44
C ASN A 102 -4.10 -0.56 -4.83
N ALA A 103 -3.60 -1.43 -3.96
CA ALA A 103 -4.42 -2.39 -3.22
C ALA A 103 -5.46 -1.69 -2.33
N PHE A 104 -5.08 -0.57 -1.69
CA PHE A 104 -5.99 0.22 -0.87
C PHE A 104 -7.14 0.79 -1.71
N GLU A 105 -6.82 1.47 -2.81
CA GLU A 105 -7.85 2.04 -3.69
C GLU A 105 -8.73 0.95 -4.32
N SER A 106 -8.14 -0.14 -4.80
CA SER A 106 -8.91 -1.26 -5.37
C SER A 106 -9.88 -1.87 -4.36
N THR A 107 -9.44 -2.06 -3.11
CA THR A 107 -10.30 -2.62 -2.05
C THR A 107 -11.45 -1.66 -1.70
N LYS A 108 -11.17 -0.35 -1.70
CA LYS A 108 -12.19 0.69 -1.47
C LYS A 108 -13.23 0.71 -2.60
N GLU A 109 -12.80 0.59 -3.85
CA GLU A 109 -13.72 0.49 -4.99
C GLU A 109 -14.57 -0.78 -4.95
N GLU A 110 -14.00 -1.92 -4.55
CA GLU A 110 -14.77 -3.16 -4.36
C GLU A 110 -15.86 -3.00 -3.29
N ILE A 111 -15.52 -2.38 -2.15
CA ILE A 111 -16.49 -2.05 -1.09
C ILE A 111 -17.62 -1.15 -1.65
N ASN A 112 -17.28 -0.14 -2.45
CA ASN A 112 -18.27 0.77 -3.03
C ASN A 112 -19.19 0.04 -4.02
N ALA A 113 -18.65 -0.84 -4.86
CA ALA A 113 -19.43 -1.66 -5.78
C ALA A 113 -20.42 -2.57 -5.02
N LEU A 114 -19.98 -3.20 -3.93
CA LEU A 114 -20.86 -4.02 -3.10
C LEU A 114 -21.95 -3.18 -2.41
N LYS A 115 -21.62 -1.98 -1.90
CA LYS A 115 -22.61 -1.06 -1.31
C LYS A 115 -23.68 -0.68 -2.34
N TYR A 116 -23.29 -0.43 -3.59
CA TYR A 116 -24.22 -0.15 -4.67
C TYR A 116 -25.16 -1.33 -4.93
N LYS A 117 -24.63 -2.56 -5.02
CA LYS A 117 -25.44 -3.78 -5.16
C LYS A 117 -26.45 -3.96 -4.01
N VAL A 118 -26.02 -3.71 -2.77
CA VAL A 118 -26.93 -3.77 -1.60
C VAL A 118 -28.07 -2.77 -1.74
N LYS A 119 -27.78 -1.53 -2.17
CA LYS A 119 -28.79 -0.50 -2.36
C LYS A 119 -29.83 -0.90 -3.41
N VAL A 120 -29.38 -1.40 -4.57
CA VAL A 120 -30.28 -1.89 -5.64
C VAL A 120 -31.16 -3.03 -5.15
N ASN A 121 -30.59 -4.02 -4.44
CA ASN A 121 -31.37 -5.14 -3.90
C ASN A 121 -32.48 -4.69 -2.93
N ILE A 122 -32.24 -3.63 -2.15
CA ILE A 122 -33.23 -3.05 -1.24
C ILE A 122 -34.33 -2.31 -2.01
N GLU A 123 -33.97 -1.55 -3.04
CA GLU A 123 -34.92 -0.85 -3.91
C GLU A 123 -35.81 -1.84 -4.69
N ASP A 124 -35.23 -2.89 -5.26
CA ASP A 124 -35.97 -3.95 -5.97
C ASP A 124 -36.85 -4.79 -5.03
N GLY A 125 -36.40 -5.03 -3.79
CA GLY A 125 -37.16 -5.69 -2.74
C GLY A 125 -38.33 -4.84 -2.19
N SER A 126 -38.23 -3.52 -2.29
CA SER A 126 -39.27 -2.57 -1.84
C SER A 126 -40.36 -2.34 -2.90
N ASN A 127 -40.13 -2.73 -4.16
CA ASN A 127 -41.11 -2.64 -5.25
C ASN A 127 -42.04 -3.87 -5.38
N ARG A 128 -41.97 -4.81 -4.42
CA ARG A 128 -42.81 -6.03 -4.36
C ARG A 128 -43.72 -6.09 -3.12
N GLY A 129 -43.91 -4.96 -2.43
CA GLY A 129 -44.86 -4.80 -1.33
C GLY A 129 -46.15 -4.13 -1.77
#